data_AF-A0A1B7MD67-F1
#
_entry.id   AF-A0A1B7MD67-F1
#
_cell.length_a   1.000
_cell.length_b   1.000
_cell.length_c   1.000
_cell.angle_alpha   90.00
_cell.angle_beta   90.00
_cell.angle_gamma   90.00
#
_symmetry.space_group_name_H-M   'P 1'
#
loop_
_entity.id
_entity.type
_entity.pdbx_description
1 polymer ?
#
loop_
_entity_poly.entity_id
_entity_poly.type
_entity_poly.pdbx_seq_one_letter_code
_entity_poly.pdbx_strand_id
1 'polypeptide(L)'
;MLPSSNSTLFNIPKLADDGLNWITYKERMLMAIGARGLMRYTDGCKVRPKSFEVDTMTKELKKPDGSTPTDTEIEDLDDKIDEYHQKDSLIKQQIFSIRKNAHWIYGHNEP
;
A
#
# COMPACT_ATOMS: atom_id res chain seq x y z
N MET A 1 11.37 16.84 4.10
CA MET A 1 10.88 16.73 5.49
C MET A 1 10.05 15.45 5.58
N LEU A 2 10.44 14.48 6.41
CA LEU A 2 9.63 13.28 6.64
C LEU A 2 8.30 13.71 7.28
N PRO A 3 7.14 13.21 6.85
CA PRO A 3 5.87 13.54 7.47
C PRO A 3 5.93 13.13 8.94
N SER A 4 5.80 14.11 9.83
CA SER A 4 5.69 13.91 11.27
C SER A 4 4.63 12.84 11.52
N SER A 5 5.03 11.76 12.18
CA SER A 5 4.13 10.69 12.59
C SER A 5 3.12 11.25 13.59
N ASN A 6 2.04 11.85 13.08
CA ASN A 6 0.86 12.16 13.85
C ASN A 6 0.23 10.82 14.21
N SER A 7 0.76 10.27 15.30
CA SER A 7 0.28 9.09 16.00
C SER A 7 -1.05 9.45 16.66
N THR A 8 -2.07 9.72 15.85
CA THR A 8 -3.44 9.58 16.31
C THR A 8 -3.64 8.08 16.48
N LEU A 9 -3.27 7.60 17.67
CA LEU A 9 -3.49 6.25 18.14
C LEU A 9 -4.99 6.01 18.17
N PHE A 10 -5.56 5.68 17.01
CA PHE A 10 -6.83 4.99 16.98
C PHE A 10 -6.60 3.71 17.77
N ASN A 11 -7.19 3.63 18.97
CA ASN A 11 -7.15 2.45 19.80
C ASN A 11 -7.96 1.35 19.10
N ILE A 12 -7.33 0.66 18.14
CA ILE A 12 -7.92 -0.45 17.41
C ILE A 12 -7.64 -1.70 18.25
N PRO A 13 -8.69 -2.39 18.73
CA PRO A 13 -8.52 -3.62 19.50
C PRO A 13 -7.84 -4.67 18.62
N LYS A 14 -6.98 -5.49 19.22
CA LYS A 14 -6.43 -6.67 18.54
C LYS A 14 -7.58 -7.60 18.15
N LEU A 15 -7.48 -8.22 16.98
CA LEU A 15 -8.43 -9.26 16.58
C LEU A 15 -8.32 -10.43 17.58
N ALA A 16 -9.44 -10.79 18.19
CA ALA A 16 -9.51 -11.88 19.16
C ALA A 16 -9.29 -13.23 18.46
N ASP A 17 -8.74 -14.19 19.19
CA ASP A 17 -8.43 -15.53 18.65
C ASP A 17 -9.71 -16.29 18.23
N ASP A 18 -10.85 -15.97 18.86
CA ASP A 18 -12.20 -16.50 18.55
C ASP A 18 -12.91 -15.72 17.43
N GLY A 19 -12.34 -14.61 16.96
CA GLY A 19 -12.92 -13.74 15.94
C GLY A 19 -14.20 -12.99 16.36
N LEU A 20 -14.66 -13.09 17.62
CA LEU A 20 -15.94 -12.52 18.05
C LEU A 20 -15.96 -10.99 18.00
N ASN A 21 -14.80 -10.36 18.07
CA ASN A 21 -14.68 -8.91 17.93
C ASN A 21 -14.43 -8.43 16.48
N TRP A 22 -14.61 -9.28 15.47
CA TRP A 22 -14.36 -8.95 14.06
C TRP A 22 -15.04 -7.67 13.59
N ILE A 23 -16.32 -7.47 13.92
CA ILE A 23 -17.09 -6.28 13.50
C ILE A 23 -16.43 -5.01 14.04
N THR A 24 -16.19 -4.96 15.35
CA THR A 24 -15.55 -3.81 16.02
C THR A 24 -14.11 -3.58 15.53
N TYR A 25 -13.35 -4.65 15.31
CA TYR A 25 -12.01 -4.58 14.72
C TYR A 25 -12.07 -3.91 13.33
N LYS A 26 -12.93 -4.42 12.44
CA LYS A 26 -13.06 -3.93 11.07
C LYS A 26 -13.46 -2.47 11.03
N GLU A 27 -14.46 -2.07 11.81
CA GLU A 27 -14.93 -0.67 11.87
C GLU A 27 -13.83 0.29 12.33
N ARG A 28 -13.13 -0.04 13.42
CA ARG A 28 -12.06 0.82 13.95
C ARG A 28 -10.85 0.89 13.02
N MET A 29 -10.50 -0.23 12.38
CA MET A 29 -9.44 -0.26 11.38
C MET A 29 -9.78 0.63 10.17
N LEU A 30 -10.98 0.51 9.61
CA LEU A 30 -11.42 1.33 8.48
C LEU A 30 -11.50 2.81 8.86
N MET A 31 -11.98 3.15 10.06
CA MET A 31 -11.99 4.52 10.56
C MET A 31 -10.57 5.12 10.64
N ALA A 32 -9.61 4.37 11.16
CA ALA A 32 -8.22 4.82 11.25
C ALA A 32 -7.57 5.03 9.87
N ILE A 33 -7.87 4.14 8.92
CA ILE A 33 -7.42 4.24 7.53
C ILE A 33 -8.06 5.45 6.83
N GLY A 34 -9.37 5.64 7.03
CA GLY A 34 -10.14 6.76 6.51
C GLY A 34 -9.63 8.11 7.01
N ALA A 35 -9.34 8.20 8.31
CA ALA A 35 -8.77 9.41 8.92
C ALA A 35 -7.38 9.79 8.36
N ARG A 36 -6.65 8.82 7.80
CA ARG A 36 -5.38 9.05 7.09
C ARG A 36 -5.56 9.37 5.61
N GLY A 37 -6.79 9.41 5.10
CA GLY A 37 -7.08 9.62 3.68
C GLY A 37 -6.68 8.45 2.79
N LEU A 38 -6.50 7.26 3.36
CA LEU A 38 -5.97 6.08 2.65
C LEU A 38 -7.06 5.07 2.25
N MET A 39 -8.35 5.43 2.35
CA MET A 39 -9.46 4.52 2.08
C MET A 39 -9.43 3.89 0.68
N ARG A 40 -8.91 4.61 -0.32
CA ARG A 40 -8.76 4.11 -1.71
C ARG A 40 -7.75 2.97 -1.84
N TYR A 41 -6.88 2.78 -0.85
CA TYR A 41 -5.91 1.68 -0.82
C TYR A 41 -6.50 0.41 -0.18
N THR A 42 -7.60 0.51 0.58
CA THR A 42 -8.26 -0.65 1.21
C THR A 42 -9.30 -1.34 0.36
N ASP A 43 -9.96 -0.61 -0.52
CA ASP A 43 -11.01 -1.13 -1.40
C ASP A 43 -10.47 -1.56 -2.78
N GLY A 44 -9.17 -1.42 -3.02
CA GLY A 44 -8.52 -1.71 -4.30
C GLY A 44 -8.80 -0.67 -5.40
N CYS A 45 -9.49 0.43 -5.10
CA CYS A 45 -9.81 1.46 -6.08
C CYS A 45 -8.59 2.29 -6.49
N LYS A 46 -7.52 2.32 -5.68
CA LYS A 46 -6.24 2.89 -6.07
C LYS A 46 -5.46 1.87 -6.90
N VAL A 47 -5.49 2.07 -8.21
CA VAL A 47 -4.67 1.31 -9.18
C VAL A 47 -3.22 1.75 -9.08
N ARG A 48 -2.30 0.78 -9.04
CA ARG A 48 -0.85 1.02 -9.10
C ARG A 48 -0.49 1.73 -10.41
N PRO A 49 0.25 2.86 -10.38
CA PRO A 49 0.75 3.47 -11.61
C PRO A 49 1.64 2.48 -12.39
N LYS A 50 1.48 2.44 -13.71
CA LYS A 50 2.31 1.58 -14.58
C LYS A 50 3.57 2.34 -14.98
N SER A 51 4.72 1.69 -14.90
CA SER A 51 5.98 2.19 -15.43
C SER A 51 5.90 2.37 -16.95
N PHE A 52 6.72 3.27 -17.49
CA PHE A 52 6.92 3.33 -18.94
C PHE A 52 7.53 2.02 -19.45
N GLU A 53 7.18 1.66 -20.68
CA GLU A 53 7.70 0.45 -21.31
C GLU A 53 9.08 0.74 -21.90
N VAL A 54 9.99 -0.22 -21.80
CA VAL A 54 11.30 -0.12 -22.48
C VAL A 54 11.16 -0.78 -23.84
N ASP A 55 11.40 -0.03 -24.91
CA ASP A 55 11.46 -0.56 -26.26
C ASP A 55 12.65 -1.53 -26.37
N THR A 56 12.38 -2.79 -26.73
CA THR A 56 13.41 -3.84 -26.78
C THR A 56 14.43 -3.63 -27.90
N MET A 57 14.11 -2.85 -28.94
CA MET A 57 14.98 -2.59 -30.07
C MET A 57 15.82 -1.33 -29.87
N THR A 58 15.23 -0.25 -29.35
CA THR A 58 15.95 1.02 -29.16
C THR A 58 16.50 1.22 -27.74
N LYS A 59 16.05 0.40 -26.77
CA LYS A 59 16.31 0.55 -25.32
C LYS A 59 15.80 1.88 -24.74
N GLU A 60 14.93 2.58 -25.45
CA GLU A 60 14.34 3.83 -24.98
C GLU A 60 13.05 3.59 -24.21
N LEU A 61 12.73 4.47 -23.27
CA LEU A 61 11.44 4.46 -22.60
C LEU A 61 10.36 4.98 -23.54
N LYS A 62 9.18 4.37 -23.48
CA LYS A 62 8.01 4.72 -24.26
C LYS A 62 6.79 4.91 -23.37
N LYS A 63 6.13 6.03 -23.59
CA LYS A 63 4.79 6.29 -23.04
C LYS A 63 3.76 5.41 -23.75
N PRO A 64 2.55 5.27 -23.18
CA PRO A 64 1.44 4.58 -23.84
C PRO A 64 1.04 5.18 -25.19
N ASP A 65 1.37 6.46 -25.44
CA ASP A 65 1.11 7.16 -26.70
C ASP A 65 2.24 6.98 -27.74
N GLY A 66 3.30 6.23 -27.40
CA GLY A 66 4.47 5.99 -28.27
C GLY A 66 5.52 7.09 -28.27
N SER A 67 5.30 8.20 -27.57
CA SER A 67 6.31 9.25 -27.40
C SER A 67 7.38 8.86 -26.38
N THR A 68 8.57 9.44 -26.54
CA THR A 68 9.65 9.29 -25.56
C THR A 68 9.36 10.23 -24.37
N PRO A 69 9.33 9.72 -23.13
CA PRO A 69 9.13 10.55 -21.95
C PRO A 69 10.37 11.42 -21.68
N THR A 70 10.10 12.62 -21.17
CA THR A 70 11.14 13.51 -20.66
C THR A 70 11.63 13.03 -19.30
N ASP A 71 12.84 13.43 -18.90
CA ASP A 71 13.42 13.05 -17.59
C ASP A 71 12.50 13.43 -16.42
N THR A 72 11.86 14.61 -16.50
CA THR A 72 10.89 15.05 -15.49
C THR A 72 9.65 14.15 -15.43
N GLU A 73 9.15 13.66 -16.57
CA GLU A 73 8.00 12.75 -16.58
C GLU A 73 8.35 11.36 -16.03
N ILE A 74 9.61 10.93 -16.19
CA ILE A 74 10.13 9.70 -15.61
C ILE A 74 10.20 9.85 -14.08
N GLU A 75 10.85 10.91 -13.59
CA GLU A 75 10.97 11.21 -12.16
C GLU A 75 9.59 11.35 -11.48
N ASP A 76 8.69 12.12 -12.09
CA ASP A 76 7.31 12.29 -11.60
C ASP A 76 6.52 10.97 -11.55
N LEU A 77 6.80 10.03 -12.44
CA LEU A 77 6.16 8.72 -12.46
C LEU A 77 6.75 7.80 -11.38
N ASP A 78 8.07 7.80 -11.24
CA ASP A 78 8.78 7.03 -10.22
C ASP A 78 8.35 7.48 -8.81
N ASP A 79 8.25 8.78 -8.58
CA ASP A 79 7.73 9.34 -7.32
C ASP A 79 6.31 8.87 -7.01
N LYS A 80 5.43 8.84 -8.02
CA LYS A 80 4.05 8.34 -7.87
C LYS A 80 4.01 6.84 -7.57
N ILE A 81 4.94 6.06 -8.14
CA ILE A 81 5.06 4.63 -7.87
C ILE A 81 5.55 4.40 -6.44
N ASP A 82 6.58 5.13 -6.00
CA ASP A 82 7.10 5.05 -4.64
C ASP A 82 6.05 5.48 -3.61
N GLU A 83 5.35 6.60 -3.85
CA GLU A 83 4.24 7.06 -3.00
C GLU A 83 3.14 5.99 -2.87
N TYR A 84 2.80 5.33 -3.98
CA TYR A 84 1.83 4.23 -3.98
C TYR A 84 2.31 3.07 -3.09
N HIS A 85 3.57 2.64 -3.22
CA HIS A 85 4.15 1.57 -2.40
C HIS A 85 4.26 1.93 -0.93
N GLN A 86 4.63 3.17 -0.62
CA GLN A 86 4.67 3.68 0.75
C GLN A 86 3.28 3.60 1.39
N LYS A 87 2.25 4.11 0.70
CA LYS A 87 0.87 4.14 1.22
C LYS A 87 0.27 2.75 1.34
N ASP A 88 0.51 1.87 0.37
CA ASP A 88 0.09 0.46 0.43
C ASP A 88 0.75 -0.28 1.60
N SER A 89 2.06 -0.05 1.83
CA SER A 89 2.81 -0.64 2.94
C SER A 89 2.32 -0.14 4.30
N LEU A 90 1.96 1.14 4.42
CA LEU A 90 1.39 1.69 5.66
C LEU A 90 0.07 1.01 6.03
N ILE A 91 -0.78 0.68 5.05
CA ILE A 91 -2.02 -0.07 5.28
C ILE A 91 -1.73 -1.49 5.72
N LYS A 92 -0.82 -2.19 5.03
CA LYS A 92 -0.40 -3.55 5.40
C LYS A 92 0.17 -3.58 6.81
N GLN A 93 1.05 -2.64 7.16
CA GLN A 93 1.61 -2.52 8.51
C GLN A 93 0.53 -2.28 9.56
N GLN A 94 -0.45 -1.42 9.29
CA GLN A 94 -1.57 -1.18 10.19
C GLN A 94 -2.36 -2.48 10.45
N ILE A 95 -2.60 -3.30 9.42
CA ILE A 95 -3.30 -4.58 9.54
C ILE A 95 -2.45 -5.59 10.34
N PHE A 96 -1.17 -5.74 9.99
CA PHE A 96 -0.27 -6.71 10.65
C PHE A 96 0.00 -6.37 12.11
N SER A 97 0.13 -5.09 12.46
CA SER A 97 0.40 -4.66 13.84
C SER A 97 -0.73 -5.00 14.83
N ILE A 98 -1.92 -5.33 14.34
CA ILE A 98 -3.12 -5.54 15.16
C ILE A 98 -3.49 -7.03 15.25
N ARG A 99 -2.96 -7.88 14.36
CA ARG A 99 -3.13 -9.34 14.44
C ARG A 99 -2.11 -9.94 15.41
N LYS A 100 -2.55 -10.79 16.34
CA LYS A 100 -1.64 -11.57 17.20
C LYS A 100 -0.92 -12.63 16.34
N ASN A 101 0.41 -12.66 16.39
CA ASN A 101 1.32 -13.70 15.87
C ASN A 101 1.11 -14.18 14.42
N ALA A 102 1.98 -13.72 13.53
CA ALA A 102 2.19 -14.23 12.17
C ALA A 102 2.86 -15.63 12.13
N HIS A 103 2.45 -16.58 12.99
CA HIS A 103 3.07 -17.90 13.07
C HIS A 103 2.68 -18.86 11.91
N TRP A 104 1.98 -18.39 10.87
CA TRP A 104 1.44 -19.28 9.83
C TRP A 104 1.64 -18.82 8.38
N ILE A 105 2.49 -17.83 8.07
CA ILE A 105 2.64 -17.34 6.67
C ILE A 105 4.01 -17.68 6.03
N TYR A 106 4.89 -18.42 6.72
CA TYR A 106 6.11 -18.99 6.11
C TYR A 106 6.35 -20.45 6.52
N GLY A 107 5.36 -21.31 6.30
CA GLY A 107 5.44 -22.73 6.69
C GLY A 107 4.85 -23.72 5.69
N HIS A 108 4.51 -23.31 4.47
CA HIS A 108 4.09 -24.24 3.42
C HIS A 108 4.73 -23.82 2.09
N ASN A 109 5.99 -24.25 1.93
CA ASN A 109 6.82 -24.40 0.72
C ASN A 109 8.24 -24.57 1.28
N GLU A 110 8.94 -25.70 1.34
CA GLU A 110 8.90 -27.10 0.86
C GLU A 110 10.03 -27.81 1.67
N PRO A 111 10.27 -29.15 1.62
CA PRO A 111 9.80 -30.14 0.64
C PRO A 111 8.73 -31.12 1.16
#